data_AF-A0AAD9ZXS7-F1
#
_entry.id   AF-A0AAD9ZXS7-F1
#
_cell.length_a   1.000
_cell.length_b   1.000
_cell.length_c   1.000
_cell.angle_alpha   90.00
_cell.angle_beta   90.00
_cell.angle_gamma   90.00
#
_symmetry.space_group_name_H-M   'P 1'
#
loop_
_entity.id
_entity.type
_entity.pdbx_description
1 polymer ?
#
loop_
_entity_poly.entity_id
_entity_poly.type
_entity_poly.pdbx_seq_one_letter_code
_entity_poly.pdbx_strand_id
1 'polypeptide(L)'
;MDFPVREATVAELQLAFKQNRLTSRQLVEFYLGEISRLNSVLRGVIEVNPDALHLADKADQERKAKAPRLLLGLHGIPILVKDNIATNNKMNTTAGSFALLGSIVPRNAFVVTKLI
;
A
#
# COMPACT_ATOMS: atom_id res chain seq x y z
N MET A 1 2.53 16.87 10.03
CA MET A 1 3.06 16.57 8.67
C MET A 1 2.79 17.80 7.83
N ASP A 2 3.82 18.35 7.18
CA ASP A 2 3.73 19.62 6.42
C ASP A 2 3.62 19.42 4.90
N PHE A 3 3.30 18.20 4.46
CA PHE A 3 3.05 17.88 3.05
C PHE A 3 1.55 17.59 2.82
N PRO A 4 0.89 18.28 1.88
CA PRO A 4 -0.52 18.04 1.58
C PRO A 4 -0.67 16.73 0.80
N VAL A 5 -1.06 15.65 1.47
CA VAL A 5 -1.21 14.32 0.85
C VAL A 5 -2.45 14.22 -0.04
N ARG A 6 -3.57 14.87 0.33
CA ARG A 6 -4.83 14.79 -0.42
C ARG A 6 -4.65 15.40 -1.81
N GLU A 7 -5.17 14.69 -2.82
CA GLU A 7 -5.05 15.05 -4.25
C GLU A 7 -3.60 15.17 -4.78
N ALA A 8 -2.59 14.77 -4.01
CA ALA A 8 -1.22 14.70 -4.51
C ALA A 8 -1.09 13.56 -5.51
N THR A 9 -0.53 13.87 -6.68
CA THR A 9 -0.21 12.88 -7.71
C THR A 9 0.93 11.97 -7.27
N VAL A 10 1.04 10.78 -7.88
CA VAL A 10 2.17 9.86 -7.64
C VAL A 10 3.52 10.54 -7.90
N ALA A 11 3.59 11.42 -8.92
CA ALA A 11 4.81 12.17 -9.22
C ALA A 11 5.20 13.14 -8.09
N GLU A 12 4.22 13.85 -7.51
CA GLU A 12 4.45 14.75 -6.38
C GLU A 12 4.85 13.98 -5.11
N LEU A 13 4.23 12.83 -4.85
CA LEU A 13 4.60 11.96 -3.73
C LEU A 13 6.03 11.44 -3.88
N GLN A 14 6.42 10.97 -5.07
CA GLN A 14 7.80 10.55 -5.34
C GLN A 14 8.81 11.70 -5.18
N LEU A 15 8.44 12.90 -5.62
CA LEU A 15 9.27 14.10 -5.43
C LEU A 15 9.41 14.43 -3.93
N ALA A 16 8.32 14.34 -3.16
CA ALA A 16 8.33 14.57 -1.72
C ALA A 16 9.20 13.55 -0.99
N PHE A 17 9.15 12.26 -1.38
CA PHE A 17 10.06 11.23 -0.87
C PHE A 17 11.52 11.57 -1.17
N LYS A 18 11.84 11.99 -2.40
CA LYS A 18 13.20 12.37 -2.81
C LYS A 18 13.73 13.58 -2.05
N GLN A 19 12.84 14.53 -1.71
CA GLN A 19 13.16 15.73 -0.95
C GLN A 19 13.13 15.51 0.58
N ASN A 20 12.87 14.28 1.05
CA ASN A 20 12.66 13.96 2.46
C ASN A 20 11.56 14.79 3.14
N ARG A 21 10.58 15.28 2.37
CA ARG A 21 9.41 16.02 2.90
C ARG A 21 8.28 15.10 3.36
N LEU A 22 8.32 13.85 2.91
CA LEU A 22 7.38 12.79 3.21
C LEU A 22 8.14 11.46 3.21
N THR A 23 7.71 10.49 4.01
CA THR A 23 8.19 9.11 3.92
C THR A 23 7.05 8.16 3.52
N SER A 24 7.39 6.98 3.00
CA SER A 24 6.40 5.94 2.66
C SER A 24 5.61 5.55 3.90
N ARG A 25 6.29 5.41 5.06
CA ARG A 25 5.62 5.15 6.34
C ARG A 25 4.59 6.23 6.70
N GLN A 26 5.00 7.49 6.63
CA GLN A 26 4.11 8.62 6.89
C GLN A 26 2.88 8.61 5.98
N LEU A 27 3.06 8.33 4.69
CA LEU A 27 1.97 8.21 3.72
C LEU A 27 1.01 7.07 4.07
N VAL A 28 1.53 5.90 4.47
CA VAL A 28 0.70 4.76 4.90
C VAL A 28 -0.05 5.08 6.18
N GLU A 29 0.59 5.68 7.18
CA GLU A 29 -0.07 6.12 8.42
C GLU A 29 -1.22 7.09 8.15
N PHE A 30 -1.03 8.04 7.23
CA PHE A 30 -2.09 8.95 6.80
C PHE A 30 -3.30 8.21 6.25
N TYR A 31 -3.10 7.28 5.30
CA TYR A 31 -4.21 6.54 4.70
C TYR A 31 -4.86 5.54 5.66
N LEU A 32 -4.10 4.91 6.56
CA LEU A 32 -4.68 4.07 7.62
C LEU A 32 -5.57 4.90 8.56
N GLY A 33 -5.17 6.14 8.87
CA GLY A 33 -5.99 7.08 9.63
C GLY A 33 -7.30 7.42 8.91
N GLU A 34 -7.24 7.70 7.61
CA GLU A 34 -8.43 7.98 6.80
C GLU A 34 -9.36 6.77 6.67
N ILE A 35 -8.80 5.56 6.49
CA ILE A 35 -9.56 4.30 6.49
C ILE A 35 -10.25 4.13 7.86
N SER A 36 -9.53 4.27 8.97
CA SER A 36 -10.10 4.15 10.31
C SER A 36 -11.27 5.14 10.53
N ARG A 37 -11.11 6.39 10.07
CA ARG A 37 -12.10 7.46 10.24
C ARG A 37 -13.34 7.30 9.37
N LEU A 38 -13.19 6.82 8.13
CA LEU A 38 -14.26 6.86 7.11
C LEU A 38 -14.89 5.51 6.79
N ASN A 39 -14.16 4.41 7.00
CA ASN A 39 -14.55 3.11 6.43
C ASN A 39 -15.77 2.48 7.14
N SER A 40 -16.09 2.89 8.37
CA SER A 40 -17.33 2.47 9.06
C SER A 40 -18.60 2.91 8.32
N VAL A 41 -18.53 4.03 7.60
CA VAL A 41 -19.63 4.57 6.78
C VAL A 41 -19.48 4.14 5.33
N LEU A 42 -18.30 4.35 4.74
CA LEU A 42 -18.07 4.14 3.30
C LEU A 42 -17.96 2.67 2.90
N ARG A 43 -17.47 1.82 3.82
CA ARG A 43 -17.20 0.39 3.57
C ARG A 43 -16.38 0.15 2.29
N GLY A 44 -15.39 1.02 2.05
CA GLY A 44 -14.55 1.01 0.84
C GLY A 44 -13.34 0.06 0.91
N VAL A 45 -12.93 -0.35 2.11
CA VAL A 45 -11.79 -1.25 2.33
C VAL A 45 -12.25 -2.45 3.14
N ILE A 46 -12.17 -3.66 2.57
CA ILE A 46 -12.62 -4.89 3.23
C ILE A 46 -11.58 -5.43 4.23
N GLU A 47 -10.29 -5.29 3.90
CA GLU A 47 -9.17 -5.79 4.69
C GLU A 47 -7.95 -4.91 4.44
N VAL A 48 -7.13 -4.73 5.47
CA VAL A 48 -5.85 -4.01 5.41
C VAL A 48 -4.73 -5.00 5.63
N ASN A 49 -3.65 -4.89 4.83
CA ASN A 49 -2.47 -5.72 5.02
C ASN A 49 -1.82 -5.44 6.38
N PRO A 50 -1.72 -6.42 7.30
CA PRO A 50 -1.13 -6.21 8.62
C PRO A 50 0.34 -5.82 8.57
N ASP A 51 1.04 -6.14 7.46
CA ASP A 51 2.45 -5.81 7.26
C ASP A 51 2.65 -4.45 6.55
N ALA A 52 1.59 -3.69 6.25
CA ALA A 52 1.66 -2.46 5.44
C ALA A 52 2.68 -1.43 5.96
N LEU A 53 2.69 -1.22 7.27
CA LEU A 53 3.61 -0.30 7.93
C LEU A 53 5.07 -0.78 7.85
N HIS A 54 5.31 -2.08 8.06
CA HIS A 54 6.64 -2.68 7.94
C HIS A 54 7.17 -2.62 6.50
N LEU A 55 6.31 -2.86 5.51
CA LEU A 55 6.66 -2.73 4.10
C LEU A 55 6.99 -1.27 3.71
N ALA A 56 6.30 -0.30 4.30
CA ALA A 56 6.59 1.11 4.11
C ALA A 56 7.94 1.51 4.71
N ASP A 57 8.25 1.03 5.92
CA ASP A 57 9.56 1.23 6.56
C ASP A 57 10.69 0.63 5.71
N LYS A 58 10.50 -0.56 5.16
CA LYS A 58 11.44 -1.20 4.25
C LYS A 58 11.67 -0.36 2.98
N ALA A 59 10.61 0.17 2.37
CA ALA A 59 10.73 1.02 1.18
C ALA A 59 11.52 2.31 1.47
N ASP A 60 11.35 2.90 2.67
CA ASP A 60 12.11 4.07 3.11
C ASP A 60 13.59 3.75 3.36
N GLN A 61 13.90 2.58 3.92
CA GLN A 61 15.28 2.10 4.10
C GLN A 61 16.00 1.86 2.77
N GLU A 62 15.35 1.17 1.83
CA GLU A 62 15.87 0.93 0.48
C GLU A 62 16.15 2.26 -0.25
N ARG A 63 15.31 3.26 -0.02
CA ARG A 63 15.49 4.61 -0.56
C ARG A 63 16.72 5.32 0.01
N LYS A 64 16.95 5.21 1.32
CA LYS A 64 18.15 5.75 1.99
C LYS A 64 19.43 5.06 1.54
N ALA A 65 19.38 3.76 1.27
CA ALA A 65 20.51 2.97 0.79
C ALA A 65 20.96 3.32 -0.65
N LYS A 66 20.29 4.27 -1.32
CA LYS A 66 20.56 4.72 -2.70
C LYS A 66 20.59 3.57 -3.72
N ALA A 67 19.75 2.55 -3.55
CA ALA A 67 19.66 1.44 -4.50
C ALA A 67 19.08 1.94 -5.85
N PRO A 68 19.90 2.17 -6.90
CA PRO A 68 19.49 3.02 -8.04
C PRO A 68 18.41 2.40 -8.93
N ARG A 69 18.24 1.07 -8.89
CA ARG A 69 17.24 0.35 -9.69
C ARG A 69 15.84 0.32 -9.07
N LEU A 70 15.71 0.68 -7.78
CA LEU A 70 14.46 0.53 -7.02
C LEU A 70 13.66 1.85 -6.88
N LEU A 71 14.13 2.97 -7.45
CA LEU A 71 13.64 4.31 -7.09
C LEU A 71 12.72 4.98 -8.12
N LEU A 72 12.15 4.22 -9.05
CA LEU A 72 11.29 4.75 -10.11
C LEU A 72 9.93 4.05 -10.12
N GLY A 73 8.88 4.80 -10.48
CA GLY A 73 7.50 4.29 -10.55
C GLY A 73 6.77 4.34 -9.21
N LEU A 74 6.37 3.18 -8.71
CA LEU A 74 5.44 3.04 -7.57
C LEU A 74 6.15 2.70 -6.24
N HIS A 75 7.49 2.75 -6.20
CA HIS A 75 8.24 2.41 -4.99
C HIS A 75 7.80 3.26 -3.78
N GLY A 76 7.34 2.60 -2.71
CA GLY A 76 6.83 3.25 -1.49
C GLY A 76 5.41 3.85 -1.60
N ILE A 77 4.72 3.70 -2.73
CA ILE A 77 3.35 4.18 -2.92
C ILE A 77 2.37 3.09 -2.46
N PRO A 78 1.47 3.36 -1.48
CA PRO A 78 0.44 2.40 -1.10
C PRO A 78 -0.63 2.27 -2.18
N ILE A 79 -1.07 1.05 -2.42
CA ILE A 79 -2.08 0.71 -3.44
C ILE A 79 -3.10 -0.24 -2.80
N LEU A 80 -4.37 -0.04 -3.13
CA LEU A 80 -5.44 -1.00 -2.85
C LEU A 80 -5.70 -1.86 -4.09
N VAL A 81 -5.99 -3.13 -3.87
CA VAL A 81 -6.45 -4.06 -4.91
C VAL A 81 -7.85 -4.56 -4.56
N LYS A 82 -8.64 -4.90 -5.58
CA LYS A 82 -9.97 -5.49 -5.36
C LYS A 82 -9.82 -6.89 -4.76
N ASP A 83 -10.73 -7.28 -3.86
CA ASP A 83 -10.71 -8.56 -3.14
C ASP A 83 -10.89 -9.82 -4.02
N ASN A 84 -11.03 -9.66 -5.33
CA ASN A 84 -10.96 -10.76 -6.30
C ASN A 84 -9.57 -10.89 -6.95
N ILE A 85 -8.59 -10.08 -6.54
CA ILE A 85 -7.20 -10.12 -7.01
C ILE A 85 -6.36 -10.85 -5.95
N ALA A 86 -5.85 -12.02 -6.31
CA ALA A 86 -5.10 -12.87 -5.40
C ALA A 86 -3.85 -12.19 -4.84
N THR A 87 -3.74 -12.15 -3.52
CA THR A 87 -2.53 -11.76 -2.79
C THR A 87 -2.08 -12.92 -1.89
N ASN A 88 -0.93 -13.52 -2.18
CA ASN A 88 -0.32 -14.53 -1.34
C ASN A 88 0.50 -13.87 -0.21
N ASN A 89 -0.22 -13.25 0.71
CA ASN A 89 0.31 -12.63 1.93
C ASN A 89 -0.66 -12.97 3.09
N LYS A 90 -0.66 -12.17 4.16
CA LYS A 90 -1.51 -12.40 5.34
C LYS A 90 -2.96 -11.92 5.16
N MET A 91 -3.37 -11.49 3.97
CA MET A 91 -4.75 -11.08 3.67
C MET A 91 -5.53 -12.20 2.97
N ASN A 92 -6.85 -12.12 3.02
CA ASN A 92 -7.75 -12.99 2.28
C ASN A 92 -7.87 -12.56 0.81
N THR A 93 -8.45 -13.44 0.00
CA THR A 93 -8.98 -13.11 -1.33
C THR A 93 -10.34 -13.75 -1.45
N THR A 94 -11.39 -13.03 -1.02
CA THR A 94 -12.72 -13.64 -0.83
C THR A 94 -13.69 -13.39 -1.98
N ALA A 95 -13.34 -12.50 -2.91
CA ALA A 95 -14.26 -11.94 -3.91
C ALA A 95 -15.58 -11.42 -3.29
N GLY A 96 -15.55 -10.99 -2.03
CA GLY A 96 -16.72 -10.57 -1.24
C GLY A 96 -17.61 -11.71 -0.72
N SER A 97 -17.16 -12.96 -0.76
CA SER A 97 -17.95 -14.14 -0.37
C SER A 97 -17.40 -14.82 0.88
N PHE A 98 -18.26 -15.05 1.87
CA PHE A 98 -17.93 -15.84 3.06
C PHE A 98 -17.46 -17.26 2.75
N ALA A 99 -17.86 -17.84 1.61
CA ALA A 99 -17.43 -19.17 1.20
C ALA A 99 -15.91 -19.28 0.96
N LEU A 100 -15.26 -18.14 0.70
CA LEU A 100 -13.81 -18.07 0.42
C LEU A 100 -13.01 -17.48 1.60
N LEU A 101 -13.66 -17.19 2.73
CA LEU A 101 -12.98 -16.68 3.91
C LEU A 101 -11.98 -17.73 4.45
N GLY A 102 -10.72 -17.33 4.64
CA GLY A 102 -9.63 -18.24 5.03
C GLY A 102 -9.10 -19.12 3.90
N SER A 103 -9.56 -18.94 2.66
CA SER A 103 -8.97 -19.61 1.50
C SER A 103 -7.54 -19.16 1.27
N ILE A 104 -6.65 -20.12 0.98
CA ILE A 104 -5.24 -19.85 0.69
C ILE A 104 -5.04 -19.87 -0.82
N VAL A 105 -4.63 -18.72 -1.37
CA VAL A 105 -4.26 -18.63 -2.78
C VAL A 105 -2.86 -19.22 -3.03
N PRO A 106 -2.62 -19.93 -4.14
CA PRO A 106 -1.33 -20.58 -4.38
C PRO A 106 -0.19 -19.60 -4.73
N ARG A 107 -0.53 -18.38 -5.18
CA ARG A 107 0.42 -17.34 -5.58
C ARG A 107 -0.28 -15.98 -5.71
N ASN A 108 0.51 -14.91 -5.74
CA ASN A 108 0.06 -13.59 -6.18
C ASN A 108 -0.53 -13.65 -7.59
N ALA A 109 -1.56 -12.85 -7.83
CA ALA A 109 -1.99 -12.52 -9.19
C ALA A 109 -0.84 -11.86 -9.95
N PHE A 110 -0.79 -12.05 -11.27
CA PHE A 110 0.31 -11.52 -12.10
C PHE A 110 0.50 -10.00 -11.94
N VAL A 111 -0.60 -9.24 -11.86
CA VAL A 111 -0.55 -7.79 -11.63
C VAL A 111 0.07 -7.43 -10.29
N VAL A 112 -0.23 -8.18 -9.22
CA VAL A 112 0.36 -7.97 -7.88
C VAL A 112 1.86 -8.26 -7.94
N THR A 113 2.29 -9.31 -8.63
CA THR A 113 3.71 -9.62 -8.85
C THR A 113 4.45 -8.54 -9.63
N LYS A 114 3.77 -7.72 -10.42
CA LYS A 114 4.38 -6.58 -11.14
C LYS A 114 4.46 -5.30 -10.29
N LEU A 115 3.70 -5.22 -9.20
CA LEU A 115 3.68 -4.08 -8.28
C LEU A 115 4.73 -4.17 -7.17
N ILE A 116 5.16 -5.40 -6.84
CA ILE A 116 6.17 -5.72 -5.80
C ILE A 116 7.52 -5.94 -6.48
#